data_AF-X0ZRK9-F1
#
_entry.id   AF-X0ZRK9-F1
#
_cell.length_a   1.000
_cell.length_b   1.000
_cell.length_c   1.000
_cell.angle_alpha   90.00
_cell.angle_beta   90.00
_cell.angle_gamma   90.00
#
_symmetry.space_group_name_H-M   'P 1'
#
loop_
_entity.id
_entity.type
_entity.pdbx_description
1 polymer ?
#
loop_
_entity_poly.entity_id
_entity_poly.type
_entity_poly.pdbx_seq_one_letter_code
_entity_poly.pdbx_strand_id
1 'polypeptide(L)'
;MWKFILGCILCLSIIFSINGLVLAVEFTFTYVPLGDEEVLSVSLRASFNSWGEWPMEKQPDGTWSITIDLEPGEYQYKFFISGKWPQDMSTARAGGPVDPNAVGYINDGFSGQNAICRIKEEVTEEVNLVHNPDDPAYLCIADERLVLRLKTSPHKVAKVYLVTYEGKKPMERQLQWEYGEVFRLSLELPDSLKYHFLGYTIDGTEFSLPEDPSQSFRFDGIDSFPPNQ
;
A
#
# COMPACT_ATOMS: atom_id res chain seq x y z
N MET A 1 50.32 -24.51 30.74
CA MET A 1 48.86 -24.68 30.74
C MET A 1 48.21 -23.32 30.61
N TRP A 2 47.88 -22.92 29.38
CA TRP A 2 47.19 -21.66 29.08
C TRP A 2 45.72 -21.99 28.81
N LYS A 3 44.79 -21.45 29.59
CA LYS A 3 43.34 -21.59 29.35
C LYS A 3 42.85 -20.34 28.64
N PHE A 4 42.39 -20.50 27.40
CA PHE A 4 41.48 -19.56 26.75
C PHE A 4 40.09 -19.74 27.36
N ILE A 5 39.42 -18.65 27.75
CA ILE A 5 37.96 -18.62 27.85
C ILE A 5 37.48 -17.43 27.04
N LEU A 6 36.70 -17.81 26.03
CA LEU A 6 36.00 -17.00 25.05
C LEU A 6 34.82 -16.29 25.76
N GLY A 7 34.77 -14.96 25.72
CA GLY A 7 33.63 -14.18 26.22
C GLY A 7 32.69 -13.83 25.08
N CYS A 8 31.49 -14.44 25.07
CA CYS A 8 30.42 -14.19 24.12
C CYS A 8 29.99 -12.72 24.10
N ILE A 9 30.05 -12.08 22.92
CA ILE A 9 29.38 -10.80 22.66
C ILE A 9 27.93 -11.14 22.33
N LEU A 10 27.04 -10.82 23.26
CA LEU A 10 25.60 -10.90 23.07
C LEU A 10 25.19 -9.71 22.18
N CYS A 11 25.19 -9.88 20.86
CA CYS A 11 24.55 -8.93 19.95
C CYS A 11 23.03 -9.07 20.06
N LEU A 12 22.42 -8.26 20.92
CA LEU A 12 21.00 -7.95 20.85
C LEU A 12 20.76 -7.16 19.55
N SER A 13 20.51 -7.88 18.46
CA SER A 13 19.97 -7.30 17.23
C SER A 13 18.52 -6.88 17.51
N ILE A 14 18.34 -5.59 17.75
CA ILE A 14 17.02 -4.95 17.73
C ILE A 14 16.51 -5.08 16.30
N ILE A 15 15.54 -5.97 16.09
CA ILE A 15 14.83 -6.10 14.82
C ILE A 15 13.93 -4.86 14.71
N PHE A 16 14.40 -3.85 14.00
CA PHE A 16 13.50 -2.82 13.48
C PHE A 16 12.73 -3.45 12.32
N SER A 17 11.56 -4.01 12.62
CA SER A 17 10.55 -4.27 11.60
C SER A 17 10.10 -2.91 11.04
N ILE A 18 10.74 -2.47 9.96
CA ILE A 18 10.23 -1.35 9.18
C ILE A 18 9.01 -1.89 8.44
N ASN A 19 7.85 -1.83 9.09
CA ASN A 19 6.59 -1.86 8.36
C ASN A 19 6.69 -0.72 7.35
N GLY A 20 6.66 -1.04 6.05
CA GLY A 20 6.54 -0.02 5.02
C GLY A 20 5.34 0.83 5.37
N LEU A 21 5.58 2.04 5.88
CA LEU A 21 4.53 2.94 6.28
C LEU A 21 3.92 3.45 4.97
N VAL A 22 2.85 2.79 4.52
CA VAL A 22 1.95 3.42 3.56
C VAL A 22 1.43 4.66 4.29
N LEU A 23 1.87 5.84 3.85
CA LEU A 23 1.42 7.08 4.46
C LEU A 23 -0.06 7.21 4.17
N ALA A 24 -0.87 7.03 5.21
CA ALA A 24 -2.27 7.40 5.15
C ALA A 24 -2.34 8.93 4.98
N VAL A 25 -3.16 9.35 4.05
CA VAL A 25 -3.35 10.76 3.69
C VAL A 25 -4.62 11.25 4.36
N GLU A 26 -4.55 12.41 5.02
CA GLU A 26 -5.74 13.07 5.55
C GLU A 26 -6.70 13.40 4.40
N PHE A 27 -7.89 12.82 4.45
CA PHE A 27 -8.96 13.10 3.50
C PHE A 27 -10.20 13.56 4.25
N THR A 28 -10.76 14.69 3.81
CA THR A 28 -11.96 15.27 4.41
C THR A 28 -13.17 14.99 3.54
N PHE A 29 -14.14 14.26 4.09
CA PHE A 29 -15.46 14.12 3.50
C PHE A 29 -16.32 15.28 3.99
N THR A 30 -17.02 15.94 3.06
CA THR A 30 -17.90 17.07 3.39
C THR A 30 -19.27 16.87 2.76
N TYR A 31 -20.30 16.96 3.59
CA TYR A 31 -21.69 17.02 3.15
C TYR A 31 -22.23 18.44 3.33
N VAL A 32 -22.81 19.00 2.27
CA VAL A 32 -23.32 20.38 2.24
C VAL A 32 -24.85 20.35 2.19
N PRO A 33 -25.60 20.72 3.25
CA PRO A 33 -27.06 20.85 3.20
C PRO A 33 -27.55 21.79 2.07
N LEU A 34 -28.71 21.50 1.46
CA LEU A 34 -29.30 22.40 0.46
C LEU A 34 -30.20 23.45 1.11
N GLY A 35 -29.91 24.75 0.91
CA GLY A 35 -30.79 25.84 1.32
C GLY A 35 -31.26 25.71 2.78
N ASP A 36 -32.58 25.62 2.98
CA ASP A 36 -33.23 25.51 4.30
C ASP A 36 -33.41 24.05 4.77
N GLU A 37 -32.66 23.09 4.21
CA GLU A 37 -32.75 21.68 4.60
C GLU A 37 -32.37 21.49 6.08
N GLU A 38 -33.33 21.01 6.87
CA GLU A 38 -33.08 20.63 8.26
C GLU A 38 -32.39 19.26 8.32
N VAL A 39 -31.08 19.29 8.53
CA VAL A 39 -30.25 18.10 8.71
C VAL A 39 -29.95 17.90 10.20
N LEU A 40 -30.39 16.77 10.75
CA LEU A 40 -30.27 16.45 12.17
C LEU A 40 -28.97 15.73 12.50
N SER A 41 -28.51 14.88 11.59
CA SER A 41 -27.26 14.13 11.71
C SER A 41 -26.76 13.70 10.35
N VAL A 42 -25.44 13.53 10.23
CA VAL A 42 -24.82 12.91 9.07
C VAL A 42 -23.77 11.93 9.58
N SER A 43 -23.71 10.74 8.98
CA SER A 43 -22.64 9.79 9.21
C SER A 43 -22.10 9.26 7.89
N LEU A 44 -20.79 9.05 7.84
CA LEU A 44 -20.09 8.42 6.73
C LEU A 44 -20.14 6.89 6.89
N ARG A 45 -20.55 6.20 5.83
CA ARG A 45 -20.47 4.73 5.73
C ARG A 45 -19.73 4.37 4.45
N ALA A 46 -18.70 3.55 4.56
CA ALA A 46 -17.76 3.31 3.46
C ALA A 46 -17.15 1.91 3.47
N SER A 47 -16.52 1.51 2.37
CA SER A 47 -15.87 0.21 2.25
C SER A 47 -14.75 0.01 3.30
N PHE A 48 -13.96 1.05 3.60
CA PHE A 48 -12.87 0.98 4.57
C PHE A 48 -13.33 0.85 6.02
N ASN A 49 -14.57 1.24 6.35
CA ASN A 49 -15.14 1.06 7.69
C ASN A 49 -16.19 -0.05 7.74
N SER A 50 -16.17 -0.98 6.77
CA SER A 50 -17.12 -2.09 6.65
C SER A 50 -18.60 -1.62 6.63
N TRP A 51 -18.87 -0.46 6.02
CA TRP A 51 -20.17 0.21 6.02
C TRP A 51 -20.71 0.53 7.41
N GLY A 52 -19.82 0.62 8.40
CA GLY A 52 -20.10 1.06 9.76
C GLY A 52 -20.46 2.54 9.83
N GLU A 53 -20.99 2.96 10.96
CA GLU A 53 -21.42 4.34 11.18
C GLU A 53 -20.29 5.17 11.80
N TRP A 54 -19.75 6.12 11.03
CA TRP A 54 -18.82 7.13 11.52
C TRP A 54 -19.50 8.50 11.51
N PRO A 55 -19.92 9.04 12.67
CA PRO A 55 -20.61 10.34 12.75
C PRO A 55 -19.74 11.49 12.23
N MET A 56 -20.36 12.40 11.49
CA MET A 56 -19.73 13.63 11.00
C MET A 56 -20.05 14.79 11.94
N GLU A 57 -19.13 15.75 12.03
CA GLU A 57 -19.31 16.96 12.84
C GLU A 57 -19.93 18.09 12.03
N LYS A 58 -20.93 18.76 12.60
CA LYS A 58 -21.54 19.95 12.00
C LYS A 58 -20.62 21.15 12.18
N GLN A 59 -20.22 21.74 11.07
CA GLN A 59 -19.33 22.89 11.01
C GLN A 59 -20.09 24.22 11.16
N PRO A 60 -19.39 25.32 11.51
CA PRO A 60 -20.01 26.65 11.70
C PRO A 60 -20.73 27.20 10.45
N ASP A 61 -20.30 26.79 9.26
CA ASP A 61 -20.90 27.17 7.98
C ASP A 61 -22.14 26.33 7.61
N GLY A 62 -22.54 25.40 8.48
CA GLY A 62 -23.68 24.51 8.29
C GLY A 62 -23.37 23.22 7.54
N THR A 63 -22.14 23.04 7.02
CA THR A 63 -21.70 21.77 6.43
C THR A 63 -21.47 20.71 7.51
N TRP A 64 -21.35 19.46 7.09
CA TRP A 64 -20.95 18.35 7.95
C TRP A 64 -19.64 17.80 7.41
N SER A 65 -18.66 17.56 8.28
CA SER A 65 -17.38 17.01 7.84
C SER A 65 -16.83 15.93 8.77
N ILE A 66 -15.98 15.08 8.20
CA ILE A 66 -15.11 14.17 8.94
C ILE A 66 -13.79 14.07 8.18
N THR A 67 -12.68 14.21 8.89
CA THR A 67 -11.32 14.05 8.36
C THR A 67 -10.78 12.72 8.84
N ILE A 68 -10.28 11.90 7.91
CA ILE A 68 -9.78 10.56 8.19
C ILE A 68 -8.50 10.29 7.42
N ASP A 69 -7.58 9.58 8.06
CA ASP A 69 -6.37 9.06 7.43
C ASP A 69 -6.73 7.84 6.60
N LEU A 70 -6.54 7.92 5.28
CA LEU A 70 -6.79 6.81 4.35
C LEU A 70 -5.54 6.45 3.58
N GLU A 71 -5.28 5.15 3.44
CA GLU A 71 -4.27 4.68 2.51
C GLU A 71 -4.66 5.01 1.05
N PRO A 72 -3.68 5.22 0.15
CA PRO A 72 -3.94 5.37 -1.27
C PRO A 72 -4.79 4.23 -1.82
N GLY A 73 -5.81 4.58 -2.61
CA GLY A 73 -6.76 3.62 -3.12
C GLY A 73 -8.08 4.25 -3.54
N GLU A 74 -8.99 3.40 -4.01
CA GLU A 74 -10.35 3.76 -4.37
C GLU A 74 -11.32 3.18 -3.35
N TYR A 75 -12.21 4.01 -2.81
CA TYR A 75 -13.17 3.61 -1.79
C TYR A 75 -14.58 3.99 -2.18
N GLN A 76 -15.53 3.11 -1.84
CA GLN A 76 -16.95 3.38 -1.98
C GLN A 76 -17.46 3.98 -0.68
N TYR A 77 -18.35 4.96 -0.77
CA TYR A 77 -18.99 5.55 0.40
C TYR A 77 -20.39 6.08 0.11
N LYS A 78 -21.13 6.32 1.18
CA LYS A 78 -22.46 6.91 1.17
C LYS A 78 -22.69 7.69 2.46
N PHE A 79 -23.33 8.85 2.36
CA PHE A 79 -23.76 9.60 3.54
C PHE A 79 -25.11 9.07 4.01
N PHE A 80 -25.22 8.79 5.31
CA PHE A 80 -26.48 8.50 5.95
C PHE A 80 -26.95 9.77 6.68
N ILE A 81 -28.06 10.33 6.21
CA ILE A 81 -28.48 11.70 6.49
C ILE A 81 -29.82 11.65 7.23
N SER A 82 -29.86 12.22 8.44
CA SER A 82 -31.07 12.29 9.27
C SER A 82 -31.80 10.94 9.41
N GLY A 83 -31.04 9.86 9.58
CA GLY A 83 -31.60 8.50 9.72
C GLY A 83 -32.02 7.83 8.40
N LYS A 84 -31.64 8.38 7.24
CA LYS A 84 -32.05 7.88 5.92
C LYS A 84 -30.87 7.74 4.96
N TRP A 85 -30.98 6.74 4.10
CA TRP A 85 -30.11 6.58 2.94
C TRP A 85 -30.60 7.47 1.80
N PRO A 86 -29.72 8.25 1.14
CA PRO A 86 -30.07 8.83 -0.15
C PRO A 86 -30.31 7.69 -1.14
N GLN A 87 -31.32 7.84 -2.00
CA GLN A 87 -31.66 6.81 -2.97
C GLN A 87 -30.51 6.59 -3.96
N ASP A 88 -29.86 7.66 -4.40
CA ASP A 88 -28.76 7.60 -5.36
C ASP A 88 -27.77 8.75 -5.10
N MET A 89 -26.49 8.43 -4.85
CA MET A 89 -25.46 9.44 -4.57
C MET A 89 -25.21 10.41 -5.72
N SER A 90 -25.58 10.07 -6.96
CA SER A 90 -25.38 10.92 -8.14
C SER A 90 -26.54 11.88 -8.44
N THR A 91 -27.75 11.61 -7.95
CA THR A 91 -28.97 12.35 -8.35
C THR A 91 -29.89 12.75 -7.19
N ALA A 92 -29.69 12.27 -5.96
CA ALA A 92 -30.61 12.51 -4.85
C ALA A 92 -30.63 13.96 -4.33
N ARG A 93 -29.85 14.88 -4.90
CA ARG A 93 -29.85 16.31 -4.56
C ARG A 93 -30.44 17.15 -5.68
N ALA A 94 -31.78 17.17 -5.75
CA ALA A 94 -32.53 17.90 -6.79
C ALA A 94 -32.09 17.55 -8.23
N GLY A 95 -31.74 16.28 -8.46
CA GLY A 95 -31.21 15.79 -9.74
C GLY A 95 -29.68 15.86 -9.85
N GLY A 96 -29.01 16.48 -8.88
CA GLY A 96 -27.55 16.52 -8.76
C GLY A 96 -26.99 15.58 -7.70
N PRO A 97 -25.64 15.54 -7.58
CA PRO A 97 -24.96 14.62 -6.68
C PRO A 97 -25.09 15.03 -5.21
N VAL A 98 -25.15 14.02 -4.34
CA VAL A 98 -25.12 14.20 -2.88
C VAL A 98 -23.77 14.76 -2.45
N ASP A 99 -22.68 14.27 -3.06
CA ASP A 99 -21.33 14.81 -2.91
C ASP A 99 -20.80 15.29 -4.26
N PRO A 100 -20.74 16.61 -4.50
CA PRO A 100 -20.18 17.16 -5.72
C PRO A 100 -18.69 16.83 -5.95
N ASN A 101 -17.96 16.41 -4.90
CA ASN A 101 -16.54 16.06 -4.98
C ASN A 101 -16.29 14.57 -5.25
N ALA A 102 -17.34 13.74 -5.31
CA ALA A 102 -17.20 12.33 -5.66
C ALA A 102 -16.55 12.19 -7.05
N VAL A 103 -15.54 11.32 -7.16
CA VAL A 103 -14.81 11.11 -8.43
C VAL A 103 -15.54 10.16 -9.38
N GLY A 104 -16.59 9.49 -8.89
CA GLY A 104 -17.38 8.54 -9.66
C GLY A 104 -18.52 7.94 -8.83
N TYR A 105 -19.28 7.07 -9.47
CA TYR A 105 -20.42 6.38 -8.88
C TYR A 105 -20.44 4.92 -9.31
N ILE A 106 -20.90 4.04 -8.42
CA ILE A 106 -21.03 2.60 -8.70
C ILE A 106 -22.34 2.07 -8.14
N ASN A 107 -22.97 1.14 -8.85
CA ASN A 107 -24.24 0.53 -8.45
C ASN A 107 -24.13 -0.12 -7.06
N ASP A 108 -25.07 0.19 -6.17
CA ASP A 108 -25.06 -0.29 -4.78
C ASP A 108 -25.79 -1.64 -4.58
N GLY A 109 -26.33 -2.23 -5.64
CA GLY A 109 -27.13 -3.46 -5.61
C GLY A 109 -28.60 -3.25 -5.21
N PHE A 110 -29.01 -2.02 -4.90
CA PHE A 110 -30.33 -1.64 -4.42
C PHE A 110 -30.99 -0.58 -5.30
N SER A 111 -30.72 -0.60 -6.60
CA SER A 111 -31.18 0.38 -7.61
C SER A 111 -30.66 1.81 -7.41
N GLY A 112 -29.73 2.01 -6.48
CA GLY A 112 -29.02 3.26 -6.24
C GLY A 112 -27.54 3.17 -6.62
N GLN A 113 -26.81 4.22 -6.25
CA GLN A 113 -25.36 4.28 -6.43
C GLN A 113 -24.67 4.74 -5.16
N ASN A 114 -23.52 4.15 -4.89
CA ASN A 114 -22.51 4.63 -3.95
C ASN A 114 -21.63 5.66 -4.66
N ALA A 115 -21.12 6.63 -3.91
CA ALA A 115 -20.09 7.54 -4.38
C ALA A 115 -18.71 6.87 -4.28
N ILE A 116 -17.78 7.29 -5.14
CA ILE A 116 -16.39 6.86 -5.12
C ILE A 116 -15.52 8.05 -4.71
N CYS A 117 -14.61 7.83 -3.77
CA CYS A 117 -13.47 8.72 -3.54
C CYS A 117 -12.17 7.99 -3.91
N ARG A 118 -11.17 8.77 -4.34
CA ARG A 118 -9.85 8.24 -4.70
C ARG A 118 -8.77 8.99 -3.95
N ILE A 119 -8.05 8.26 -3.12
CA ILE A 119 -6.88 8.74 -2.40
C ILE A 119 -5.68 8.46 -3.29
N LYS A 120 -5.04 9.53 -3.76
CA LYS A 120 -3.81 9.41 -4.53
C LYS A 120 -2.66 9.17 -3.58
N GLU A 121 -1.73 8.32 -3.98
CA GLU A 121 -0.42 8.27 -3.33
C GLU A 121 0.18 9.67 -3.45
N GLU A 122 0.60 10.26 -2.32
CA GLU A 122 1.45 11.44 -2.40
C GLU A 122 2.71 11.01 -3.15
N VAL A 123 2.89 11.59 -4.34
CA VAL A 123 4.05 11.32 -5.16
C VAL A 123 5.22 12.04 -4.50
N THR A 124 5.87 11.37 -3.56
CA THR A 124 7.27 11.66 -3.27
C THR A 124 8.05 11.41 -4.57
N GLU A 125 9.10 12.19 -4.85
CA GLU A 125 10.00 11.86 -5.98
C GLU A 125 10.65 10.48 -5.78
N GLU A 126 10.70 10.01 -4.54
CA GLU A 126 11.26 8.73 -4.15
C GLU A 126 10.37 7.56 -4.61
N VAL A 127 11.04 6.45 -4.94
CA VAL A 127 10.39 5.18 -5.27
C VAL A 127 10.24 4.38 -3.99
N ASN A 128 9.01 4.00 -3.63
CA ASN A 128 8.80 3.06 -2.55
C ASN A 128 9.24 1.66 -3.00
N LEU A 129 10.08 0.99 -2.22
CA LEU A 129 10.65 -0.34 -2.52
C LEU A 129 10.27 -1.32 -1.42
N VAL A 130 9.69 -2.47 -1.79
CA VAL A 130 9.28 -3.50 -0.82
C VAL A 130 9.81 -4.86 -1.22
N HIS A 131 10.60 -5.46 -0.33
CA HIS A 131 11.07 -6.84 -0.38
C HIS A 131 11.26 -7.36 1.05
N ASN A 132 10.65 -8.50 1.36
CA ASN A 132 10.82 -9.19 2.64
C ASN A 132 11.21 -10.65 2.39
N PRO A 133 12.46 -11.08 2.69
CA PRO A 133 12.89 -12.45 2.44
C PRO A 133 12.14 -13.51 3.26
N ASP A 134 11.46 -13.12 4.35
CA ASP A 134 10.67 -14.03 5.19
C ASP A 134 9.23 -14.24 4.67
N ASP A 135 8.83 -13.49 3.64
CA ASP A 135 7.50 -13.57 3.05
C ASP A 135 7.58 -14.27 1.66
N PRO A 136 6.85 -15.39 1.46
CA PRO A 136 6.86 -16.15 0.20
C PRO A 136 6.36 -15.35 -1.01
N ALA A 137 5.68 -14.22 -0.82
CA ALA A 137 5.37 -13.28 -1.88
C ALA A 137 6.64 -12.69 -2.52
N TYR A 138 7.72 -12.52 -1.75
CA TYR A 138 8.94 -11.85 -2.18
C TYR A 138 10.15 -12.78 -2.35
N LEU A 139 10.20 -13.88 -1.60
CA LEU A 139 11.24 -14.90 -1.76
C LEU A 139 10.67 -16.29 -1.51
N CYS A 140 10.75 -17.18 -2.49
CA CYS A 140 10.33 -18.58 -2.33
C CYS A 140 11.08 -19.54 -3.26
N ILE A 141 11.01 -20.84 -2.98
CA ILE A 141 11.42 -21.88 -3.91
C ILE A 141 10.18 -22.36 -4.68
N ALA A 142 10.23 -22.29 -6.00
CA ALA A 142 9.18 -22.82 -6.86
C ALA A 142 9.81 -23.49 -8.07
N ASP A 143 9.38 -24.71 -8.40
CA ASP A 143 9.88 -25.47 -9.54
C ASP A 143 11.42 -25.62 -9.51
N GLU A 144 11.99 -25.98 -8.35
CA GLU A 144 13.43 -26.11 -8.10
C GLU A 144 14.26 -24.84 -8.36
N ARG A 145 13.61 -23.67 -8.32
CA ARG A 145 14.23 -22.37 -8.57
C ARG A 145 13.98 -21.39 -7.43
N LEU A 146 14.98 -20.58 -7.11
CA LEU A 146 14.81 -19.45 -6.21
C LEU A 146 14.11 -18.31 -6.97
N VAL A 147 12.97 -17.86 -6.46
CA VAL A 147 12.20 -16.75 -7.02
C VAL A 147 12.31 -15.55 -6.10
N LEU A 148 12.78 -14.43 -6.64
CA LEU A 148 12.86 -13.15 -5.93
C LEU A 148 11.92 -12.14 -6.57
N ARG A 149 11.19 -11.38 -5.75
CA ARG A 149 10.35 -10.28 -6.20
C ARG A 149 10.65 -8.98 -5.45
N LEU A 150 10.59 -7.88 -6.17
CA LEU A 150 10.65 -6.52 -5.63
C LEU A 150 9.38 -5.79 -6.05
N LYS A 151 8.58 -5.32 -5.09
CA LYS A 151 7.44 -4.45 -5.37
C LYS A 151 7.91 -2.99 -5.33
N THR A 152 7.44 -2.18 -6.27
CA THR A 152 7.78 -0.76 -6.36
C THR A 152 6.53 0.11 -6.55
N SER A 153 6.65 1.44 -6.33
CA SER A 153 5.65 2.41 -6.81
C SER A 153 5.45 2.28 -8.33
N PRO A 154 4.22 2.51 -8.83
CA PRO A 154 3.92 2.35 -10.25
C PRO A 154 4.51 3.50 -11.08
N HIS A 155 4.86 3.22 -12.34
CA HIS A 155 5.24 4.21 -13.36
C HIS A 155 6.49 5.04 -13.05
N LYS A 156 7.29 4.69 -12.04
CA LYS A 156 8.55 5.41 -11.71
C LYS A 156 9.82 4.64 -12.07
N VAL A 157 9.76 3.31 -12.18
CA VAL A 157 10.95 2.46 -12.28
C VAL A 157 11.23 2.05 -13.73
N ALA A 158 12.43 2.37 -14.22
CA ALA A 158 12.89 1.96 -15.54
C ALA A 158 13.44 0.54 -15.53
N LYS A 159 14.35 0.22 -14.59
CA LYS A 159 15.05 -1.06 -14.53
C LYS A 159 15.38 -1.45 -13.09
N VAL A 160 15.40 -2.76 -12.83
CA VAL A 160 15.86 -3.34 -11.58
C VAL A 160 16.84 -4.48 -11.88
N TYR A 161 17.88 -4.58 -11.07
CA TYR A 161 18.88 -5.63 -11.09
C TYR A 161 18.98 -6.27 -9.71
N LEU A 162 19.16 -7.59 -9.69
CA LEU A 162 19.66 -8.30 -8.54
C LEU A 162 21.19 -8.27 -8.58
N VAL A 163 21.82 -7.76 -7.52
CA VAL A 163 23.27 -7.70 -7.40
C VAL A 163 23.74 -8.76 -6.42
N THR A 164 24.69 -9.58 -6.87
CA THR A 164 25.27 -10.71 -6.13
C THR A 164 26.78 -10.70 -6.28
N TYR A 165 27.51 -11.62 -5.63
CA TYR A 165 28.95 -11.78 -5.84
C TYR A 165 29.30 -12.18 -7.29
N GLU A 166 28.38 -12.81 -8.01
CA GLU A 166 28.53 -13.17 -9.43
C GLU A 166 28.33 -11.98 -10.38
N GLY A 167 27.87 -10.85 -9.85
CA GLY A 167 27.55 -9.65 -10.62
C GLY A 167 26.06 -9.31 -10.61
N LYS A 168 25.67 -8.48 -11.57
CA LYS A 168 24.32 -7.91 -11.70
C LYS A 168 23.50 -8.72 -12.71
N LYS A 169 22.31 -9.18 -12.33
CA LYS A 169 21.36 -9.88 -13.21
C LYS A 169 20.07 -9.04 -13.34
N PRO A 170 19.56 -8.76 -14.54
CA PRO A 170 18.36 -7.94 -14.72
C PRO A 170 17.11 -8.69 -14.21
N MET A 171 16.18 -7.96 -13.61
CA MET A 171 14.86 -8.47 -13.23
C MET A 171 13.81 -8.08 -14.27
N GLU A 172 12.80 -8.92 -14.45
CA GLU A 172 11.70 -8.70 -15.38
C GLU A 172 10.52 -8.02 -14.69
N ARG A 173 9.89 -7.03 -15.32
CA ARG A 173 8.63 -6.47 -14.81
C ARG A 173 7.51 -7.49 -15.04
N GLN A 174 7.11 -8.17 -13.97
CA GLN A 174 6.11 -9.24 -14.01
C GLN A 174 4.68 -8.68 -14.08
N LEU A 175 4.40 -7.62 -13.31
CA LEU A 175 3.05 -7.06 -13.17
C LEU A 175 3.12 -5.54 -12.99
N GLN A 176 2.13 -4.83 -13.53
CA GLN A 176 1.94 -3.40 -13.38
C GLN A 176 0.45 -3.09 -13.26
N TRP A 177 0.07 -2.32 -12.25
CA TRP A 177 -1.30 -1.86 -12.01
C TRP A 177 -1.30 -0.43 -11.44
N GLU A 178 -2.49 0.11 -11.19
CA GLU A 178 -2.68 1.52 -10.78
C GLU A 178 -1.89 1.93 -9.53
N TYR A 179 -1.59 0.97 -8.64
CA TYR A 179 -0.95 1.23 -7.33
C TYR A 179 0.39 0.52 -7.14
N GLY A 180 0.97 -0.09 -8.18
CA GLY A 180 2.26 -0.75 -8.02
C GLY A 180 2.80 -1.47 -9.24
N GLU A 181 4.07 -1.83 -9.13
CA GLU A 181 4.78 -2.71 -10.06
C GLU A 181 5.46 -3.84 -9.28
N VAL A 182 5.60 -5.01 -9.91
CA VAL A 182 6.39 -6.12 -9.36
C VAL A 182 7.45 -6.52 -10.38
N PHE A 183 8.71 -6.48 -9.95
CA PHE A 183 9.84 -7.04 -10.66
C PHE A 183 10.15 -8.43 -10.12
N ARG A 184 10.47 -9.38 -11.01
CA ARG A 184 10.75 -10.78 -10.68
C ARG A 184 12.07 -11.23 -11.31
N LEU A 185 12.79 -12.07 -10.58
CA LEU A 185 13.89 -12.87 -11.12
C LEU A 185 13.80 -14.30 -10.60
N SER A 186 14.12 -15.26 -11.46
CA SER A 186 14.17 -16.68 -11.10
C SER A 186 15.55 -17.24 -11.40
N LEU A 187 16.21 -17.74 -10.36
CA LEU A 187 17.56 -18.27 -10.41
C LEU A 187 17.54 -19.80 -10.28
N GLU A 188 18.60 -20.45 -10.72
CA GLU A 188 18.91 -21.79 -10.23
C GLU A 188 19.07 -21.74 -8.70
N LEU A 189 18.57 -22.74 -8.00
CA LEU A 189 18.53 -22.76 -6.54
C LEU A 189 19.97 -22.84 -5.96
N PRO A 190 20.47 -21.78 -5.30
CA PRO A 190 21.81 -21.80 -4.73
C PRO A 190 21.80 -22.35 -3.29
N ASP A 191 22.93 -22.89 -2.82
CA ASP A 191 23.10 -23.28 -1.41
C ASP A 191 22.95 -22.10 -0.45
N SER A 192 23.36 -20.91 -0.88
CA SER A 192 23.10 -19.65 -0.18
C SER A 192 23.25 -18.48 -1.15
N LEU A 193 22.61 -17.37 -0.85
CA LEU A 193 22.71 -16.16 -1.67
C LEU A 193 22.74 -14.91 -0.80
N LYS A 194 23.78 -14.09 -0.96
CA LYS A 194 23.81 -12.72 -0.45
C LYS A 194 23.50 -11.76 -1.61
N TYR A 195 22.53 -10.89 -1.44
CA TYR A 195 22.05 -10.03 -2.51
C TYR A 195 21.52 -8.67 -2.04
N HIS A 196 21.49 -7.71 -2.95
CA HIS A 196 20.72 -6.48 -2.83
C HIS A 196 20.12 -6.13 -4.19
N PHE A 197 19.17 -5.20 -4.20
CA PHE A 197 18.58 -4.67 -5.41
C PHE A 197 19.25 -3.35 -5.77
N LEU A 198 19.48 -3.15 -7.05
CA LEU A 198 19.91 -1.89 -7.64
C LEU A 198 18.98 -1.57 -8.79
N GLY A 199 18.47 -0.35 -8.87
CA GLY A 199 17.60 0.06 -9.95
C GLY A 199 17.79 1.49 -10.37
N TYR A 200 17.09 1.84 -11.46
CA TYR A 200 17.06 3.18 -12.01
C TYR A 200 15.61 3.58 -12.24
N THR A 201 15.27 4.80 -11.87
CA THR A 201 14.01 5.45 -12.20
C THR A 201 13.97 5.86 -13.67
N ILE A 202 12.80 6.28 -14.17
CA ILE A 202 12.62 6.73 -15.57
C ILE A 202 13.41 8.00 -15.89
N ASP A 203 13.60 8.88 -14.92
CA ASP A 203 14.46 10.08 -14.98
C ASP A 203 15.96 9.76 -14.83
N GLY A 204 16.31 8.51 -14.51
CA GLY A 204 17.70 8.03 -14.45
C GLY A 204 18.34 8.09 -13.06
N THR A 205 17.57 8.42 -12.03
CA THR A 205 18.02 8.38 -10.62
C THR A 205 18.25 6.94 -10.18
N GLU A 206 19.41 6.68 -9.57
CA GLU A 206 19.78 5.35 -9.04
C GLU A 206 19.17 5.14 -7.64
N PHE A 207 18.69 3.93 -7.37
CA PHE A 207 18.24 3.52 -6.03
C PHE A 207 18.75 2.13 -5.68
N SER A 208 18.83 1.83 -4.38
CA SER A 208 19.17 0.50 -3.87
C SER A 208 18.23 0.04 -2.76
N LEU A 209 18.10 -1.29 -2.61
CA LEU A 209 17.47 -1.91 -1.46
C LEU A 209 18.34 -3.08 -0.98
N PRO A 210 18.92 -3.03 0.24
CA PRO A 210 18.84 -1.93 1.21
C PRO A 210 19.44 -0.61 0.71
N GLU A 211 19.04 0.52 1.32
CA GLU A 211 19.56 1.86 0.97
C GLU A 211 21.05 1.98 1.34
N ASP A 212 21.46 1.38 2.47
CA ASP A 212 22.86 1.29 2.88
C ASP A 212 23.60 0.22 2.05
N PRO A 213 24.61 0.60 1.23
CA PRO A 213 25.33 -0.34 0.36
C PRO A 213 26.19 -1.36 1.12
N SER A 214 26.40 -1.17 2.44
CA SER A 214 27.08 -2.16 3.28
C SER A 214 26.15 -3.31 3.71
N GLN A 215 24.84 -3.12 3.59
CA GLN A 215 23.82 -4.09 3.96
C GLN A 215 23.41 -4.97 2.76
N SER A 216 22.90 -6.15 3.05
CA SER A 216 22.38 -7.07 2.03
C SER A 216 21.40 -8.04 2.66
N PHE A 217 20.46 -8.51 1.85
CA PHE A 217 19.64 -9.66 2.19
C PHE A 217 20.45 -10.95 2.09
N ARG A 218 19.92 -12.00 2.71
CA ARG A 218 20.50 -13.33 2.69
C ARG A 218 19.40 -14.38 2.52
N PHE A 219 19.64 -15.31 1.61
CA PHE A 219 18.96 -16.60 1.52
C PHE A 219 19.96 -17.67 1.97
N ASP A 220 19.53 -18.60 2.81
CA ASP A 220 20.37 -19.61 3.46
C ASP A 220 20.21 -21.01 2.87
N GLY A 221 19.50 -21.14 1.74
CA GLY A 221 19.32 -22.41 1.04
C GLY A 221 18.04 -23.16 1.42
N ILE A 222 17.28 -22.67 2.40
CA ILE A 222 16.10 -23.36 2.94
C ILE A 222 14.84 -22.54 2.61
N ASP A 223 13.81 -23.19 2.05
CA ASP A 223 12.50 -22.56 1.98
C ASP A 223 11.89 -22.52 3.38
N SER A 224 11.65 -21.33 3.90
CA SER A 224 10.99 -21.15 5.19
C SER A 224 9.47 -21.35 5.10
N PHE A 225 8.93 -21.61 3.90
CA PHE A 225 7.51 -21.79 3.66
C PHE A 225 7.16 -23.13 2.94
N PRO A 226 6.09 -23.83 3.35
CA PRO A 226 5.29 -23.56 4.54
C PRO A 226 6.12 -23.78 5.82
N PRO A 227 5.81 -23.08 6.92
CA PRO A 227 6.47 -23.35 8.19
C PRO A 227 6.33 -24.84 8.51
N ASN A 228 7.45 -25.49 8.85
CA ASN A 228 7.47 -26.91 9.23
C ASN A 228 6.32 -27.19 10.22
N GLN A 229 5.44 -28.15 9.88
CA GLN A 229 4.38 -28.64 10.77
C GLN A 229 4.95 -29.22 12.06
#